data_AF-A0A1Z4NKW7-F1
#
_entry.id   AF-A0A1Z4NKW7-F1
#
_cell.length_a   1.000
_cell.length_b   1.000
_cell.length_c   1.000
_cell.angle_alpha   90.00
_cell.angle_beta   90.00
_cell.angle_gamma   90.00
#
_symmetry.space_group_name_H-M   'P 1'
#
loop_
_entity.id
_entity.type
_entity.pdbx_description
1 polymer ?
#
loop_
_entity_poly.entity_id
_entity_poly.type
_entity_poly.pdbx_seq_one_letter_code
_entity_poly.pdbx_strand_id
1 'polypeptide(L)'
;MHFTTRRFWQCYESLPEPIKQVADGNYQLLKTDPSHPSLHFKKIGNYWSVRAGLGHRALGIEVEHGILWFWIGTHAEYERLIKNQ
;
A
#
# COMPACT_ATOMS: atom_id res chain seq x y z
N MET A 1 0.29 -13.72 3.20
CA MET A 1 1.30 -12.99 4.01
C MET A 1 1.60 -11.65 3.36
N HIS A 2 2.26 -10.73 4.07
CA HIS A 2 2.69 -9.44 3.52
C HIS A 2 4.19 -9.28 3.66
N PHE A 3 4.85 -8.94 2.56
CA PHE A 3 6.29 -8.73 2.47
C PHE A 3 6.56 -7.31 1.99
N THR A 4 7.77 -6.80 2.23
CA THR A 4 8.17 -5.46 1.79
C THR A 4 9.53 -5.50 1.12
N THR A 5 9.70 -4.73 0.06
CA THR A 5 11.01 -4.47 -0.53
C THR A 5 11.76 -3.38 0.23
N ARG A 6 13.07 -3.24 0.00
CA ARG A 6 13.83 -2.08 0.52
C ARG A 6 13.26 -0.74 0.01
N ARG A 7 12.81 -0.70 -1.24
CA ARG A 7 12.20 0.51 -1.83
C ARG A 7 10.93 0.93 -1.11
N PHE A 8 10.11 -0.04 -0.68
CA PHE A 8 8.93 0.25 0.12
C PHE A 8 9.30 1.01 1.40
N TRP A 9 10.31 0.52 2.13
CA TRP A 9 10.77 1.17 3.36
C TRP A 9 11.34 2.56 3.10
N GLN A 10 12.11 2.77 2.03
CA GLN A 10 12.57 4.11 1.65
C GLN A 10 11.41 5.09 1.42
N CYS A 11 10.36 4.65 0.72
CA CYS A 11 9.17 5.47 0.54
C CYS A 11 8.45 5.72 1.87
N TYR A 12 8.28 4.68 2.69
CA TYR A 12 7.63 4.78 4.00
C TYR A 12 8.38 5.74 4.93
N GLU A 13 9.69 5.63 5.01
CA GLU A 13 10.56 6.48 5.85
C GLU A 13 10.47 7.96 5.46
N SER A 14 10.24 8.26 4.18
CA SER A 14 10.03 9.62 3.68
C SER A 14 8.68 10.24 4.04
N LEU A 15 7.71 9.44 4.52
CA LEU A 15 6.40 9.94 4.90
C LEU A 15 6.46 10.77 6.19
N PRO A 16 5.63 11.82 6.32
CA PRO A 16 5.44 12.50 7.58
C PRO A 16 4.92 11.54 8.66
N GLU A 17 5.36 11.76 9.90
CA GLU A 17 5.01 10.90 11.06
C GLU A 17 3.50 10.64 11.23
N PRO A 18 2.60 11.64 11.08
CA PRO A 18 1.16 11.38 11.19
C PRO A 18 0.64 10.40 10.12
N ILE A 19 1.28 10.37 8.95
CA ILE A 19 0.90 9.47 7.85
C ILE A 19 1.40 8.05 8.13
N LYS A 20 2.60 7.91 8.70
CA LYS A 20 3.13 6.60 9.13
C LYS A 20 2.19 5.92 10.12
N GLN A 21 1.72 6.65 11.12
CA GLN A 21 0.77 6.14 12.11
C GLN A 21 -0.55 5.64 11.47
N VAL A 22 -1.09 6.40 10.51
CA VAL A 22 -2.30 6.00 9.77
C VAL A 22 -2.03 4.79 8.86
N ALA A 23 -0.85 4.74 8.22
CA ALA A 23 -0.46 3.61 7.39
C ALA A 23 -0.32 2.32 8.22
N ASP A 24 0.28 2.40 9.40
CA ASP A 24 0.45 1.27 10.32
C ASP A 24 -0.89 0.75 10.82
N GLY A 25 -1.81 1.65 11.20
CA GLY A 25 -3.17 1.27 11.58
C GLY A 25 -3.92 0.56 10.46
N ASN A 26 -3.83 1.07 9.23
CA ASN A 26 -4.42 0.40 8.06
C ASN A 26 -3.73 -0.92 7.73
N TYR A 27 -2.43 -1.07 7.99
CA TYR A 27 -1.73 -2.35 7.83
C TYR A 27 -2.20 -3.39 8.84
N GLN A 28 -2.41 -3.01 10.10
CA GLN A 28 -3.00 -3.93 11.08
C GLN A 28 -4.42 -4.33 10.67
N LEU A 29 -5.24 -3.37 10.23
CA LEU A 29 -6.59 -3.65 9.73
C LEU A 29 -6.57 -4.57 8.51
N LEU A 30 -5.65 -4.36 7.57
CA LEU A 30 -5.47 -5.24 6.41
C LEU A 30 -5.13 -6.67 6.81
N LYS A 31 -4.35 -6.88 7.88
CA LYS A 31 -4.02 -8.22 8.35
C LYS A 31 -5.22 -8.94 8.99
N THR A 32 -6.10 -8.20 9.65
CA THR A 32 -7.22 -8.78 10.41
C THR A 32 -8.50 -8.87 9.59
N ASP A 33 -8.78 -7.86 8.77
CA ASP A 33 -9.94 -7.78 7.88
C ASP A 33 -9.56 -7.11 6.55
N PRO A 34 -9.00 -7.87 5.59
CA PRO A 34 -8.70 -7.36 4.25
C PRO A 34 -9.93 -6.87 3.48
N SER A 35 -11.14 -7.31 3.87
CA SER A 35 -12.39 -6.93 3.22
C SER A 35 -12.96 -5.61 3.71
N HIS A 36 -12.34 -5.01 4.74
CA HIS A 36 -12.84 -3.78 5.33
C HIS A 36 -12.95 -2.65 4.29
N PRO A 37 -14.14 -2.04 4.10
CA PRO A 37 -14.38 -1.09 3.02
C PRO A 37 -13.43 0.12 3.00
N SER A 38 -12.96 0.58 4.16
CA SER A 38 -12.03 1.72 4.27
C SER A 38 -10.68 1.46 3.59
N LEU A 39 -10.26 0.20 3.49
CA LEU A 39 -8.99 -0.18 2.88
C LEU A 39 -9.03 -0.06 1.36
N HIS A 40 -10.22 -0.18 0.74
CA HIS A 40 -10.39 -0.33 -0.72
C HIS A 40 -9.35 -1.29 -1.32
N PHE A 41 -9.11 -2.41 -0.64
CA PHE A 41 -8.10 -3.38 -1.03
C PHE A 41 -8.53 -4.09 -2.31
N LYS A 42 -7.79 -3.91 -3.40
CA LYS A 42 -8.18 -4.43 -4.73
C LYS A 42 -7.00 -4.61 -5.66
N LYS A 43 -7.18 -5.44 -6.69
CA LYS A 43 -6.25 -5.61 -7.81
C LYS A 43 -6.53 -4.58 -8.91
N ILE A 44 -5.47 -4.02 -9.48
CA ILE A 44 -5.47 -2.99 -10.53
C ILE A 44 -4.34 -3.33 -11.50
N GLY A 45 -4.71 -3.86 -12.67
CA GLY A 45 -3.75 -4.44 -13.61
C GLY A 45 -2.93 -5.53 -12.93
N ASN A 46 -1.61 -5.38 -12.98
CA ASN A 46 -0.66 -6.31 -12.35
C ASN A 46 -0.41 -6.05 -10.86
N TYR A 47 -0.96 -4.97 -10.28
CA TYR A 47 -0.69 -4.57 -8.89
C TYR A 47 -1.88 -4.79 -7.98
N TRP A 48 -1.59 -5.06 -6.71
CA TRP A 48 -2.51 -4.89 -5.59
C TRP A 48 -2.38 -3.48 -5.01
N SER A 49 -3.50 -2.86 -4.66
CA SER A 49 -3.58 -1.52 -4.09
C SER A 49 -4.38 -1.54 -2.80
N VAL A 50 -3.92 -0.77 -1.80
CA VAL A 50 -4.61 -0.56 -0.52
C VAL A 50 -4.50 0.89 -0.07
N ARG A 51 -5.51 1.41 0.62
CA ARG A 51 -5.45 2.71 1.29
C ARG A 51 -4.56 2.65 2.52
N ALA A 52 -3.60 3.58 2.59
CA ALA A 52 -2.75 3.82 3.75
C ALA A 52 -3.12 5.16 4.42
N GLY A 53 -4.38 5.57 4.29
CA GLY A 53 -4.90 6.89 4.66
C GLY A 53 -5.70 7.54 3.54
N LEU A 54 -6.30 8.70 3.82
CA LEU A 54 -7.21 9.37 2.87
C LEU A 54 -6.49 9.68 1.54
N GLY A 55 -5.31 10.31 1.63
CA GLY A 55 -4.49 10.72 0.49
C GLY A 55 -3.33 9.80 0.13
N HIS A 56 -3.19 8.63 0.77
CA HIS A 56 -2.04 7.74 0.58
C HIS A 56 -2.45 6.32 0.18
N ARG A 57 -1.64 5.68 -0.66
CA ARG A 57 -1.84 4.31 -1.13
C ARG A 57 -0.54 3.53 -1.00
N ALA A 58 -0.65 2.21 -0.86
CA ALA A 58 0.45 1.28 -1.05
C ALA A 58 0.19 0.38 -2.25
N LEU A 59 1.25 0.01 -2.96
CA LEU A 59 1.22 -0.88 -4.12
C LEU A 59 2.10 -2.09 -3.88
N GLY A 60 1.60 -3.25 -4.28
CA GLY A 60 2.29 -4.52 -4.20
C GLY A 60 2.02 -5.41 -5.40
N ILE A 61 2.82 -6.46 -5.54
CA ILE A 61 2.59 -7.54 -6.51
C ILE A 61 2.25 -8.82 -5.78
N GLU A 62 1.49 -9.67 -6.46
CA GLU A 62 1.19 -11.02 -6.00
C GLU A 62 2.45 -11.89 -6.10
N VAL A 63 2.74 -12.64 -5.03
CA VAL A 63 3.82 -13.62 -4.94
C VAL A 63 3.24 -14.93 -4.37
N GLU A 64 3.97 -16.03 -4.50
CA GLU A 64 3.50 -17.39 -4.18
C GLU A 64 2.78 -17.52 -2.82
N HIS A 65 3.16 -16.73 -1.81
CA HIS A 65 2.59 -16.80 -0.46
C HIS A 65 1.98 -15.47 0.04
N GLY A 66 1.68 -14.53 -0.86
CA GLY A 66 1.00 -13.31 -0.49
C GLY A 66 1.33 -12.10 -1.38
N ILE A 67 1.56 -10.96 -0.75
CA ILE A 67 1.81 -9.70 -1.45
C ILE A 67 3.16 -9.13 -1.07
N LEU A 68 3.96 -8.81 -2.07
CA LEU A 68 5.20 -8.05 -1.91
C LEU A 68 4.93 -6.58 -2.20
N TRP A 69 4.86 -5.77 -1.15
CA TRP A 69 4.70 -4.33 -1.23
C TRP A 69 6.01 -3.67 -1.65
N PHE A 70 5.95 -2.81 -2.66
CA PHE A 70 7.13 -2.15 -3.22
C PHE A 70 7.08 -0.63 -3.19
N TRP A 71 5.92 -0.04 -2.91
CA TRP A 71 5.74 1.40 -2.86
C TRP A 71 4.62 1.80 -1.89
N ILE A 72 4.77 2.96 -1.27
CA ILE A 72 3.73 3.66 -0.50
C ILE A 72 3.93 5.16 -0.73
N GLY A 73 2.85 5.93 -0.91
CA GLY A 73 2.98 7.36 -1.15
C GLY A 73 1.65 8.02 -1.48
N THR A 74 1.72 9.22 -2.04
CA THR A 74 0.54 10.07 -2.27
C THR A 74 -0.36 9.53 -3.38
N HIS A 75 -1.63 9.90 -3.35
CA HIS A 75 -2.56 9.54 -4.41
C HIS A 75 -2.12 10.05 -5.79
N ALA A 76 -1.49 11.23 -5.86
CA ALA A 76 -0.99 11.78 -7.11
C ALA A 76 0.14 10.94 -7.73
N GLU A 77 1.07 10.44 -6.90
CA GLU A 77 2.14 9.53 -7.35
C GLU A 77 1.58 8.16 -7.73
N TYR A 78 0.62 7.65 -6.94
CA TYR A 78 -0.12 6.43 -7.25
C TYR A 78 -0.76 6.49 -8.65
N GLU A 79 -1.46 7.58 -8.98
CA GLU A 79 -2.09 7.77 -10.29
C GLU A 79 -1.06 7.72 -11.44
N ARG A 80 0.16 8.22 -11.21
CA ARG A 80 1.25 8.12 -12.20
C ARG A 80 1.76 6.69 -12.36
N LEU A 81 1.88 5.94 -11.26
CA LEU A 81 2.38 4.57 -11.26
C LEU A 81 1.41 3.60 -11.93
N ILE A 82 0.10 3.76 -11.72
CA ILE A 82 -0.89 2.86 -12.31
C ILE A 82 -1.16 3.14 -13.79
N LYS A 83 -0.85 4.35 -14.28
CA LYS A 83 -0.99 4.70 -15.71
C LYS A 83 0.10 4.09 -16.59
N ASN A 84 1.22 3.69 -16.00
CA ASN A 84 2.37 3.11 -16.68
C ASN A 84 2.42 1.57 -16.55
N GLN A 85 1.27 0.94 -16.33
CA GLN A 85 1.11 -0.52 -16.24
C GLN A 85 0.92 -1.15 -17.60
#